data_AF-A0A524HGR8-F1
#
_entry.id   AF-A0A524HGR8-F1
#
_cell.length_a   1.000
_cell.length_b   1.000
_cell.length_c   1.000
_cell.angle_alpha   90.00
_cell.angle_beta   90.00
_cell.angle_gamma   90.00
#
_symmetry.space_group_name_H-M   'P 1'
#
loop_
_entity.id
_entity.type
_entity.pdbx_description
1 polymer ?
#
loop_
_entity_poly.entity_id
_entity_poly.type
_entity_poly.pdbx_seq_one_letter_code
_entity_poly.pdbx_strand_id
1 'polypeptide(L)'
;MALLSLAPPRLIGQTRVSLEGQILRVTAGDTTPVTRIQVVVHEVGHARQGPVDSLLTDDRGGFRFTLRADTGSVILVSARYAGIEYFSDPVPVGADDRVVKPLDVV
;
A
#
# COMPACT_ATOMS: atom_id res chain seq x y z
N MET A 1 -4.14 17.33 46.71
CA MET A 1 -3.81 16.08 46.02
C MET A 1 -4.18 16.23 44.55
N ALA A 2 -3.21 16.22 43.64
CA ALA A 2 -3.49 16.21 42.21
C ALA A 2 -3.58 14.74 41.74
N LEU A 3 -4.74 14.34 41.21
CA LEU A 3 -4.88 13.04 40.54
C LEU A 3 -4.27 13.16 39.13
N LEU A 4 -3.16 12.45 38.90
CA LEU A 4 -2.68 12.16 37.55
C LEU A 4 -3.64 11.15 36.91
N SER A 5 -4.47 11.63 35.99
CA SER A 5 -5.27 10.77 35.10
C SER A 5 -4.33 10.15 34.05
N LEU A 6 -3.91 8.91 34.27
CA LEU A 6 -3.25 8.11 33.23
C LEU A 6 -4.33 7.68 32.22
N ALA A 7 -4.38 8.32 31.05
CA ALA A 7 -5.24 7.84 29.97
C ALA A 7 -4.76 6.42 29.57
N PRO A 8 -5.65 5.41 29.50
CA PRO A 8 -5.25 4.08 29.07
C PRO A 8 -4.74 4.16 27.62
N PRO A 9 -3.70 3.38 27.25
CA PRO A 9 -3.28 3.30 25.86
C PRO A 9 -4.48 2.86 25.03
N ARG A 10 -4.84 3.65 24.03
CA ARG A 10 -5.83 3.22 23.04
C ARG A 10 -5.18 2.12 22.22
N LEU A 11 -5.47 0.86 22.55
CA LEU A 11 -5.23 -0.28 21.67
C LEU A 11 -6.17 -0.13 20.47
N ILE A 12 -5.79 0.72 19.53
CA ILE A 12 -6.46 0.82 18.25
C ILE A 12 -5.92 -0.33 17.41
N GLY A 13 -6.55 -1.50 17.49
CA GLY A 13 -6.14 -2.67 16.70
C GLY A 13 -6.24 -2.44 15.18
N GLN A 14 -6.91 -1.37 14.73
CA GLN A 14 -6.99 -1.00 13.31
C GLN A 14 -6.86 0.50 13.08
N THR A 15 -5.92 0.90 12.23
CA THR A 15 -5.74 2.31 11.86
C THR A 15 -6.15 2.57 10.41
N ARG A 16 -6.47 3.83 10.10
CA ARG A 16 -6.64 4.25 8.70
C ARG A 16 -5.27 4.32 8.06
N VAL A 17 -5.15 3.79 6.85
CA VAL A 17 -3.94 3.83 6.02
C VAL A 17 -4.31 4.42 4.66
N SER A 18 -3.47 5.32 4.17
CA SER A 18 -3.45 5.74 2.76
C SER A 18 -2.21 5.12 2.12
N LEU A 19 -2.33 4.54 0.92
CA LEU A 19 -1.18 4.12 0.11
C LEU A 19 -1.31 4.80 -1.23
N GLU A 20 -0.26 5.45 -1.70
CA GLU A 20 -0.21 6.00 -3.05
C GLU A 20 1.12 5.70 -3.72
N GLY A 21 1.12 5.61 -5.05
CA GLY A 21 2.30 5.31 -5.83
C GLY A 21 2.01 5.37 -7.33
N GLN A 22 2.99 4.95 -8.13
CA GLN A 22 2.89 4.89 -9.58
C GLN A 22 3.42 3.55 -10.09
N ILE A 23 2.84 3.05 -11.18
CA ILE A 23 3.37 1.91 -11.94
C ILE A 23 4.12 2.45 -13.15
N LEU A 24 5.40 2.15 -13.23
CA LEU A 24 6.29 2.65 -14.25
C LEU A 24 6.92 1.48 -15.00
N ARG A 25 6.90 1.51 -16.33
CA ARG A 25 7.66 0.59 -17.15
C ARG A 25 9.03 1.19 -17.41
N VAL A 26 10.07 0.53 -16.94
CA VAL A 26 11.46 0.96 -17.13
C VAL A 26 12.08 0.18 -18.29
N THR A 27 12.52 0.92 -19.30
CA THR A 27 13.30 0.39 -20.43
C THR A 27 14.66 1.09 -20.48
N ALA A 28 15.63 0.57 -21.24
CA ALA A 28 16.98 1.14 -21.30
C ALA A 28 16.97 2.61 -21.74
N GLY A 29 16.96 3.53 -20.75
CA GLY A 29 16.98 4.98 -20.92
C GLY A 29 15.63 5.69 -20.86
N ASP A 30 14.51 4.98 -20.65
CA ASP A 30 13.17 5.61 -20.63
C ASP A 30 12.23 4.96 -19.58
N THR A 31 11.38 5.80 -19.01
CA THR A 31 10.40 5.43 -17.98
C THR A 31 9.02 5.88 -18.42
N THR A 32 8.13 4.93 -18.71
CA THR A 32 6.79 5.21 -19.22
C THR A 32 5.72 4.80 -18.20
N PRO A 33 4.73 5.65 -17.88
CA PRO A 33 3.65 5.27 -16.99
C PRO A 33 2.80 4.14 -17.56
N VAL A 34 2.46 3.15 -16.73
CA VAL A 34 1.57 2.06 -17.12
C VAL A 34 0.15 2.38 -16.70
N THR A 35 -0.68 2.75 -17.68
CA THR A 35 -2.06 3.19 -17.44
C THR A 35 -3.05 2.04 -17.52
N ARG A 36 -4.20 2.17 -16.84
CA ARG A 36 -5.32 1.21 -16.87
C ARG A 36 -4.94 -0.23 -16.52
N ILE A 37 -3.89 -0.44 -15.74
CA ILE A 37 -3.52 -1.76 -15.20
C ILE A 37 -4.13 -1.95 -13.82
N GLN A 38 -4.56 -3.18 -13.51
CA GLN A 38 -5.09 -3.49 -12.18
C GLN A 38 -3.95 -3.50 -11.15
N VAL A 39 -4.13 -2.70 -10.11
CA VAL A 39 -3.31 -2.71 -8.90
C VAL A 39 -4.15 -3.31 -7.79
N VAL A 40 -3.59 -4.26 -7.05
CA VAL A 40 -4.23 -4.93 -5.93
C VAL A 40 -3.48 -4.56 -4.67
N VAL A 41 -4.19 -4.11 -3.63
CA VAL A 41 -3.62 -3.92 -2.30
C VAL A 41 -3.84 -5.17 -1.47
N HIS A 42 -2.77 -5.61 -0.80
CA HIS A 42 -2.76 -6.79 0.06
C HIS A 42 -2.47 -6.39 1.49
N GLU A 43 -3.14 -7.05 2.42
CA GLU A 43 -2.84 -6.96 3.84
C GLU A 43 -2.35 -8.34 4.31
N VAL A 44 -1.23 -8.34 5.03
CA VAL A 44 -0.64 -9.54 5.61
C VAL A 44 -0.48 -9.30 7.10
N GLY A 45 -1.39 -9.90 7.86
CA GLY A 45 -1.37 -9.89 9.32
C GLY A 45 -2.05 -11.13 9.89
N HIS A 46 -2.37 -11.09 11.17
CA HIS A 46 -3.01 -12.22 11.86
C HIS A 46 -4.48 -12.36 11.46
N ALA A 47 -5.23 -11.24 11.38
CA ALA A 47 -6.65 -11.25 11.11
C ALA A 47 -7.01 -11.39 9.61
N ARG A 48 -6.09 -11.01 8.72
CA ARG A 48 -6.28 -11.02 7.27
C ARG A 48 -4.98 -11.32 6.54
N GLN A 49 -5.05 -12.16 5.51
CA GLN A 49 -3.93 -12.50 4.65
C GLN A 49 -4.40 -12.53 3.20
N GLY A 50 -3.89 -11.59 2.38
CA GLY A 50 -4.12 -11.57 0.94
C GLY A 50 -4.79 -10.28 0.44
N PRO A 51 -5.46 -10.34 -0.74
CA PRO A 51 -6.00 -9.16 -1.41
C PRO A 51 -7.15 -8.54 -0.63
N VAL A 52 -7.13 -7.21 -0.52
CA VAL A 52 -8.14 -6.41 0.20
C VAL A 52 -9.02 -5.64 -0.78
N ASP A 53 -8.40 -5.00 -1.76
CA ASP A 53 -9.07 -4.15 -2.73
C ASP A 53 -8.24 -4.04 -4.02
N SER A 54 -8.84 -3.52 -5.08
CA SER A 54 -8.13 -3.25 -6.33
C SER A 54 -8.70 -2.04 -7.06
N LEU A 55 -7.85 -1.40 -7.87
CA LEU A 55 -8.24 -0.31 -8.75
C LEU A 55 -7.46 -0.40 -10.07
N LEU A 56 -7.85 0.41 -11.05
CA LEU A 56 -7.04 0.64 -12.24
C LEU A 56 -6.18 1.89 -12.06
N THR A 57 -4.95 1.86 -12.57
CA THR A 57 -4.10 3.06 -12.60
C THR A 57 -4.70 4.16 -13.47
N ASP A 58 -4.41 5.41 -13.11
CA ASP A 58 -4.78 6.58 -13.90
C ASP A 58 -3.87 6.78 -15.13
N ASP A 59 -4.10 7.87 -15.88
CA ASP A 59 -3.35 8.20 -17.10
C ASP A 59 -1.87 8.55 -16.83
N ARG A 60 -1.48 8.74 -15.56
CA ARG A 60 -0.09 8.93 -15.11
C ARG A 60 0.46 7.67 -14.42
N GLY A 61 -0.20 6.53 -14.58
CA GLY A 61 0.15 5.27 -13.92
C GLY A 61 -0.05 5.30 -12.41
N GLY A 62 -0.73 6.33 -11.89
CA GLY A 62 -0.91 6.57 -10.46
C GLY A 62 -2.02 5.71 -9.87
N PHE A 63 -1.86 5.39 -8.58
CA PHE A 63 -2.90 4.77 -7.77
C PHE A 63 -2.93 5.38 -6.36
N ARG A 64 -4.10 5.32 -5.73
CA ARG A 64 -4.28 5.67 -4.32
C ARG A 64 -5.34 4.79 -3.66
N PHE A 65 -4.97 4.10 -2.59
CA PHE A 65 -5.87 3.37 -1.71
C PHE A 65 -6.08 4.13 -0.41
N THR A 66 -7.28 4.00 0.18
CA THR A 66 -7.55 4.40 1.56
C THR A 66 -8.33 3.29 2.23
N LEU A 67 -7.73 2.63 3.22
CA LEU A 67 -8.32 1.46 3.88
C LEU A 67 -8.11 1.50 5.40
N ARG A 68 -8.80 0.60 6.11
CA ARG A 68 -8.50 0.28 7.52
C ARG A 68 -7.68 -1.00 7.54
N ALA A 69 -6.54 -0.98 8.21
CA ALA A 69 -5.66 -2.13 8.36
C ALA A 69 -5.31 -2.36 9.82
N ASP A 70 -5.04 -3.61 10.17
CA ASP A 70 -4.59 -3.97 11.51
C ASP A 70 -3.19 -3.38 11.77
N THR A 71 -2.97 -2.81 12.95
CA THR A 71 -1.68 -2.22 13.34
C THR A 71 -0.53 -3.22 13.43
N GLY A 72 -0.83 -4.52 13.52
CA GLY A 72 0.15 -5.59 13.45
C GLY A 72 0.38 -6.14 12.03
N SER A 73 -0.30 -5.60 11.02
CA SER A 73 -0.16 -6.04 9.62
C SER A 73 0.96 -5.31 8.88
N VAL A 74 1.37 -5.89 7.76
CA VAL A 74 2.07 -5.19 6.68
C VAL A 74 1.14 -5.07 5.46
N ILE A 75 1.34 -4.04 4.66
CA ILE A 75 0.60 -3.81 3.42
C ILE A 75 1.58 -3.79 2.26
N LEU A 76 1.20 -4.37 1.14
CA LEU A 76 1.93 -4.29 -0.12
C LEU A 76 0.95 -4.16 -1.27
N VAL A 77 1.41 -3.63 -2.39
CA VAL A 77 0.62 -3.59 -3.63
C VAL A 77 1.23 -4.54 -4.65
N SER A 78 0.38 -5.09 -5.51
CA SER A 78 0.81 -5.88 -6.66
C SER A 78 0.16 -5.38 -7.94
N ALA A 79 0.83 -5.59 -9.07
CA ALA A 79 0.29 -5.32 -10.39
C ALA A 79 0.78 -6.38 -11.37
N ARG A 80 -0.12 -6.83 -12.25
CA ARG A 80 0.20 -7.83 -13.26
C ARG A 80 0.55 -7.20 -14.59
N TYR A 81 1.83 -7.15 -14.94
CA TYR A 81 2.33 -6.59 -16.19
C TYR A 81 2.99 -7.67 -17.05
N ALA A 82 2.67 -7.70 -18.34
CA ALA A 82 3.19 -8.70 -19.29
C ALA A 82 3.08 -10.17 -18.80
N GLY A 83 2.05 -10.47 -18.02
CA GLY A 83 1.80 -11.81 -17.47
C GLY A 83 2.50 -12.11 -16.13
N ILE A 84 3.39 -11.23 -15.68
CA ILE A 84 4.19 -11.33 -14.45
C ILE A 84 3.56 -10.47 -13.35
N GLU A 85 3.50 -11.00 -12.13
CA GLU A 85 3.03 -10.26 -10.95
C GLU A 85 4.23 -9.58 -10.28
N TYR A 86 4.19 -8.25 -10.20
CA TYR A 86 5.19 -7.44 -9.49
C TYR A 86 4.64 -7.01 -8.14
N PHE A 87 5.50 -6.93 -7.12
CA PHE A 87 5.13 -6.54 -5.77
C PHE A 87 5.99 -5.39 -5.28
N SER A 88 5.39 -4.46 -4.53
CA SER A 88 6.13 -3.43 -3.82
C SER A 88 6.90 -3.99 -2.62
N ASP A 89 7.81 -3.19 -2.09
CA ASP A 89 8.31 -3.39 -0.73
C ASP A 89 7.12 -3.38 0.26
N PRO A 90 7.14 -4.22 1.31
CA PRO A 90 6.11 -4.22 2.34
C PRO A 90 6.20 -2.97 3.22
N VAL A 91 5.05 -2.35 3.48
CA VAL A 91 4.91 -1.17 4.34
C VAL A 91 4.24 -1.58 5.66
N PRO A 92 4.95 -1.51 6.80
CA PRO A 92 4.35 -1.76 8.10
C PRO A 92 3.22 -0.78 8.41
N VAL A 93 2.11 -1.28 8.95
CA VAL A 93 1.00 -0.42 9.36
C VAL A 93 1.42 0.42 10.57
N GLY A 94 1.59 1.73 10.36
CA GLY A 94 2.03 2.67 11.39
C GLY A 94 3.36 3.34 11.09
N ALA A 95 4.02 3.01 9.97
CA ALA A 95 5.09 3.82 9.44
C ALA A 95 4.58 5.21 9.01
N ASP A 96 5.39 6.25 9.27
CA ASP A 96 5.03 7.65 9.04
C ASP A 96 4.96 8.02 7.55
N ASP A 97 5.66 7.30 6.67
CA ASP A 97 5.62 7.52 5.22
C ASP A 97 4.71 6.49 4.53
N ARG A 98 3.65 7.02 3.92
CA ARG A 98 2.55 6.28 3.29
C ARG A 98 2.50 6.45 1.77
N VAL A 99 3.69 6.69 1.23
CA VAL A 99 4.00 6.68 -0.20
C VAL A 99 4.72 5.38 -0.50
N VAL A 100 4.16 4.58 -1.40
CA VAL A 100 4.84 3.42 -1.95
C VAL A 100 5.80 3.94 -3.01
N LYS A 101 7.06 3.47 -2.99
CA LYS A 101 7.98 3.72 -4.09
C LYS A 101 7.33 3.29 -5.41
N PRO A 102 7.64 3.97 -6.53
CA PRO A 102 7.16 3.51 -7.84
C PRO A 102 7.43 2.02 -8.02
N LEU A 103 6.41 1.30 -8.49
CA LEU A 103 6.55 -0.11 -8.82
C LEU A 103 7.07 -0.18 -10.26
N ASP A 104 8.37 -0.45 -10.37
CA ASP A 104 9.04 -0.62 -11.65
C ASP A 104 8.71 -2.00 -12.23
N VAL A 105 8.07 -2.00 -13.39
CA VAL A 105 7.82 -3.19 -14.21
C VAL A 105 8.75 -3.20 -15.41
N VAL A 106 9.13 -4.39 -15.89
CA VAL A 106 10.10 -4.58 -16.99
C VAL A 106 9.46 -5.39 -18.11
#